data_AF-A0A178Z219-F1
#
_entry.id   AF-A0A178Z219-F1
#
_cell.length_a   1.000
_cell.length_b   1.000
_cell.length_c   1.000
_cell.angle_alpha   90.00
_cell.angle_beta   90.00
_cell.angle_gamma   90.00
#
_symmetry.space_group_name_H-M   'P 1'
#
loop_
_entity.id
_entity.type
_entity.pdbx_description
1 polymer ?
#
loop_
_entity_poly.entity_id
_entity_poly.type
_entity_poly.pdbx_seq_one_letter_code
_entity_poly.pdbx_strand_id
1 'polypeptide(L)'
;MSHTDQYHAKYGRTVTGRRYPGRGRLILPVIKIFHRIVSIWRPNRAAAVADPSDPLPLTPTTLQSTLWPFISHCYLSPPHRLTRWSLDCLAVHPEFEKRGHGRALVVWGLDRAREEGIPAVVMAAADKERFYQRCGLTEVAGWANDGVDDQGRVNPLKGRIRGGCILYTPVSEDDEWERMHSKRE
;
A
#
# COMPACT_ATOMS: atom_id res chain seq x y z
N MET A 1 25.67 -9.80 9.67
CA MET A 1 25.06 -8.92 8.65
C MET A 1 23.79 -9.61 8.19
N SER A 2 22.62 -9.07 8.55
CA SER A 2 21.35 -9.81 8.46
C SER A 2 20.85 -9.85 7.02
N HIS A 3 20.18 -10.94 6.62
CA HIS A 3 19.63 -11.12 5.27
C HIS A 3 18.61 -10.02 4.90
N THR A 4 18.03 -9.36 5.91
CA THR A 4 17.09 -8.23 5.83
C THR A 4 17.71 -6.97 5.23
N ASP A 5 18.99 -6.70 5.51
CA ASP A 5 19.69 -5.50 5.01
C ASP A 5 19.93 -5.56 3.49
N GLN A 6 20.02 -6.77 2.93
CA GLN A 6 20.32 -6.99 1.51
C GLN A 6 19.09 -6.80 0.61
N TYR A 7 17.87 -7.02 1.13
CA TYR A 7 16.62 -6.85 0.37
C TYR A 7 16.25 -5.37 0.17
N HIS A 8 16.47 -4.52 1.17
CA HIS A 8 16.26 -3.07 1.05
C HIS A 8 17.17 -2.44 0.00
N ALA A 9 18.40 -2.96 -0.17
CA ALA A 9 19.37 -2.44 -1.13
C ALA A 9 19.08 -2.81 -2.60
N LYS A 10 18.36 -3.92 -2.87
CA LYS A 10 18.18 -4.45 -4.25
C LYS A 10 16.91 -3.94 -4.94
N TYR A 11 15.83 -3.68 -4.22
CA TYR A 11 14.53 -3.30 -4.80
C TYR A 11 14.02 -1.91 -4.40
N GLY A 12 14.72 -1.21 -3.51
CA GLY A 12 14.46 0.19 -3.18
C GLY A 12 15.09 1.15 -4.17
N ARG A 13 14.75 1.07 -5.46
CA ARG A 13 15.11 2.15 -6.41
C ARG A 13 14.10 3.29 -6.30
N THR A 14 14.02 3.87 -5.11
CA THR A 14 13.44 5.21 -4.96
C THR A 14 14.38 6.15 -5.68
N VAL A 15 13.93 6.76 -6.79
CA VAL A 15 14.66 7.88 -7.40
C VAL A 15 14.54 9.06 -6.44
N THR A 16 15.35 9.04 -5.38
CA THR A 16 15.49 10.15 -4.45
C THR A 16 16.38 11.20 -5.10
N GLY A 17 15.73 12.27 -5.53
CA GLY A 17 16.27 13.62 -5.48
C GLY A 17 17.49 13.88 -6.36
N ARG A 18 17.22 14.44 -7.56
CA ARG A 18 18.15 15.39 -8.16
C ARG A 18 18.45 16.47 -7.10
N ARG A 19 19.70 16.52 -6.66
CA ARG A 19 20.22 17.54 -5.73
C ARG A 19 20.15 18.88 -6.45
N TYR A 20 19.11 19.68 -6.21
CA TYR A 20 19.04 21.05 -6.71
C TYR A 20 20.09 21.90 -6.00
N PRO A 21 21.05 22.52 -6.71
CA PRO A 21 21.98 23.45 -6.08
C PRO A 21 21.22 24.67 -5.57
N GLY A 22 21.59 25.11 -4.36
CA GLY A 22 20.81 26.02 -3.55
C GLY A 22 20.57 27.40 -4.16
N ARG A 23 19.28 27.74 -4.35
CA ARG A 23 18.69 29.08 -4.21
C ARG A 23 17.21 28.93 -3.83
N GLY A 24 16.90 28.77 -2.55
CA GLY A 24 15.52 28.50 -2.12
C GLY A 24 15.18 28.80 -0.66
N ARG A 25 15.97 29.60 0.06
CA ARG A 25 15.75 29.86 1.50
C ARG A 25 14.51 30.74 1.81
N LEU A 26 13.87 31.34 0.81
CA LEU A 26 12.72 32.26 0.99
C LEU A 26 11.36 31.68 0.58
N ILE A 27 11.31 30.60 -0.20
CA ILE A 27 10.05 30.04 -0.72
C ILE A 27 9.41 29.08 0.30
N LEU A 28 10.24 28.35 1.08
CA LEU A 28 9.78 27.44 2.12
C LEU A 28 8.86 28.04 3.20
N PRO A 29 9.12 29.24 3.77
CA PRO A 29 8.22 29.81 4.77
C PRO A 29 6.83 30.15 4.19
N VAL A 30 6.77 30.63 2.94
CA VAL A 30 5.51 30.95 2.26
C VAL A 30 4.70 29.67 2.00
N ILE A 31 5.35 28.61 1.53
CA ILE A 31 4.72 27.30 1.33
C ILE A 31 4.18 26.74 2.67
N LYS A 32 4.92 26.89 3.77
CA LYS A 32 4.47 26.45 5.10
C LYS A 32 3.24 27.25 5.59
N ILE A 33 3.23 28.56 5.40
CA ILE A 33 2.09 29.42 5.74
C ILE A 33 0.88 29.03 4.90
N PHE A 34 1.07 28.83 3.59
CA PHE A 34 0.02 28.37 2.68
C PHE A 34 -0.55 27.03 3.12
N HIS A 35 0.29 26.01 3.38
CA HIS A 35 -0.20 24.72 3.88
C HIS A 35 -0.89 24.83 5.23
N ARG A 36 -0.44 25.72 6.12
CA ARG A 36 -1.09 25.97 7.42
C ARG A 36 -2.48 26.61 7.27
N ILE A 37 -2.64 27.57 6.35
CA ILE A 37 -3.93 28.18 6.04
C ILE A 37 -4.84 27.13 5.39
N VAL A 38 -4.35 26.42 4.36
CA VAL A 38 -5.11 25.37 3.68
C VAL A 38 -5.51 24.25 4.65
N SER A 39 -4.67 23.88 5.63
CA SER A 39 -5.04 22.88 6.63
C SER A 39 -6.13 23.34 7.61
N ILE A 40 -6.33 24.65 7.78
CA ILE A 40 -7.45 25.19 8.58
C ILE A 40 -8.76 25.02 7.80
N TRP A 41 -8.75 25.32 6.50
CA TRP A 41 -9.96 25.28 5.66
C TRP A 41 -10.29 23.88 5.13
N ARG A 42 -9.28 23.04 4.92
CA ARG A 42 -9.39 21.63 4.55
C ARG A 42 -8.48 20.84 5.48
N PRO A 43 -8.91 20.55 6.71
CA PRO A 43 -8.14 19.67 7.58
C PRO A 43 -7.86 18.38 6.83
N ASN A 44 -6.58 18.00 6.75
CA ASN A 44 -6.21 16.73 6.16
C ASN A 44 -6.80 15.63 7.04
N ARG A 45 -7.97 15.13 6.66
CA ARG A 45 -8.71 14.08 7.38
C ARG A 45 -7.86 12.81 7.57
N ALA A 46 -6.84 12.61 6.73
CA ALA A 46 -5.92 11.48 6.80
C ALA A 46 -4.69 11.73 7.70
N ALA A 47 -4.42 12.98 8.11
CA ALA A 47 -3.36 13.28 9.08
C ALA A 47 -3.91 13.07 10.49
N ALA A 48 -3.80 11.84 11.01
CA ALA A 48 -4.02 11.59 12.42
C ALA A 48 -3.05 12.47 13.24
N VAL A 49 -3.56 13.14 14.27
CA VAL A 49 -2.71 13.80 15.26
C VAL A 49 -2.06 12.68 16.07
N ALA A 50 -0.74 12.58 16.00
CA ALA A 50 0.00 11.61 16.80
C ALA A 50 -0.20 11.94 18.29
N ASP A 51 -0.68 10.95 19.04
CA ASP A 51 -0.75 11.05 20.50
C ASP A 51 0.69 11.00 21.05
N PRO A 52 1.16 12.06 21.75
CA PRO A 52 2.51 12.09 22.32
C PRO A 52 2.78 10.99 23.35
N SER A 53 1.72 10.37 23.90
CA SER A 53 1.81 9.27 24.85
C SER A 53 1.81 7.87 24.21
N ASP A 54 1.57 7.77 22.89
CA ASP A 54 1.62 6.49 22.19
C ASP A 54 3.10 6.04 22.07
N PRO A 55 3.48 4.87 22.62
CA PRO A 55 4.86 4.37 22.53
C PRO A 55 5.28 4.06 21.09
N LEU A 56 4.34 3.94 20.16
CA LEU A 56 4.60 3.71 18.74
C LEU A 56 3.70 4.62 17.88
N PRO A 57 3.99 5.94 17.84
CA PRO A 57 3.11 6.89 17.19
C PRO A 57 3.05 6.59 15.69
N LEU A 58 1.83 6.46 15.16
CA LEU A 58 1.58 6.22 13.74
C LEU A 58 1.74 7.53 12.96
N THR A 59 2.99 7.85 12.60
CA THR A 59 3.34 9.01 11.76
C THR A 59 3.61 8.55 10.33
N PRO A 60 3.54 9.43 9.32
CA PRO A 60 3.90 9.07 7.95
C PRO A 60 5.28 8.43 7.81
N THR A 61 6.21 8.76 8.71
CA THR A 61 7.60 8.25 8.71
C THR A 61 7.77 6.93 9.47
N THR A 62 6.91 6.64 10.45
CA THR A 62 6.99 5.43 11.30
C THR A 62 5.97 4.37 10.93
N LEU A 63 4.97 4.71 10.13
CA LEU A 63 3.86 3.83 9.77
C LEU A 63 4.36 2.51 9.16
N GLN A 64 5.23 2.58 8.16
CA GLN A 64 5.69 1.39 7.46
C GLN A 64 6.45 0.43 8.37
N SER A 65 7.45 0.91 9.13
CA SER A 65 8.25 0.06 10.02
C SER A 65 7.41 -0.52 11.17
N THR A 66 6.42 0.25 11.64
CA THR A 66 5.47 -0.18 12.67
C THR A 66 4.56 -1.32 12.17
N LEU A 67 4.10 -1.24 10.93
CA LEU A 67 3.17 -2.22 10.38
C LEU A 67 3.86 -3.46 9.80
N TRP A 68 5.12 -3.35 9.40
CA TRP A 68 5.84 -4.42 8.72
C TRP A 68 5.78 -5.78 9.43
N PRO A 69 5.94 -5.90 10.77
CA PRO A 69 5.82 -7.17 11.46
C PRO A 69 4.46 -7.86 11.26
N PHE A 70 3.40 -7.08 11.05
CA PHE A 70 2.02 -7.58 10.89
C PHE A 70 1.69 -7.91 9.45
N ILE A 71 2.20 -7.14 8.48
CA ILE A 71 1.75 -7.22 7.08
C ILE A 71 2.78 -7.82 6.12
N SER A 72 4.02 -8.05 6.58
CA SER A 72 5.09 -8.55 5.71
C SER A 72 4.74 -9.89 5.06
N HIS A 73 4.06 -10.79 5.78
CA HIS A 73 3.62 -12.08 5.25
C HIS A 73 2.69 -11.93 4.02
N CYS A 74 1.87 -10.88 3.97
CA CYS A 74 1.01 -10.60 2.81
C CYS A 74 1.81 -10.29 1.53
N TYR A 75 3.05 -9.82 1.69
CA TYR A 75 3.90 -9.37 0.58
C TYR A 75 5.07 -10.31 0.27
N LEU A 76 5.55 -11.07 1.26
CA LEU A 76 6.70 -11.96 1.13
C LEU A 76 6.32 -13.41 0.85
N SER A 77 5.05 -13.77 1.06
CA SER A 77 4.58 -15.14 0.88
C SER A 77 3.22 -15.16 0.17
N PRO A 78 3.01 -16.09 -0.78
CA PRO A 78 4.00 -16.99 -1.40
C PRO A 78 5.10 -16.25 -2.20
N PRO A 79 6.20 -16.95 -2.58
CA PRO A 79 7.38 -16.32 -3.19
C PRO A 79 7.12 -15.51 -4.46
N HIS A 80 6.09 -15.84 -5.24
CA HIS A 80 5.73 -15.09 -6.45
C HIS A 80 5.33 -13.63 -6.15
N ARG A 81 4.96 -13.29 -4.90
CA ARG A 81 4.61 -11.91 -4.49
C ARG A 81 5.82 -11.00 -4.23
N LEU A 82 7.03 -11.56 -4.20
CA LEU A 82 8.27 -10.82 -3.95
C LEU A 82 8.55 -9.79 -5.05
N THR A 83 8.14 -10.09 -6.29
CA THR A 83 8.21 -9.18 -7.44
C THR A 83 6.79 -8.94 -7.91
N ARG A 84 6.33 -7.69 -7.84
CA ARG A 84 4.93 -7.33 -8.10
C ARG A 84 4.80 -5.86 -8.49
N TRP A 85 3.70 -5.53 -9.14
CA TRP A 85 3.24 -4.14 -9.29
C TRP A 85 2.43 -3.70 -8.08
N SER A 86 2.80 -2.60 -7.43
CA SER A 86 2.02 -1.99 -6.35
C SER A 86 1.22 -0.81 -6.91
N LEU A 87 -0.11 -0.90 -6.83
CA LEU A 87 -1.01 0.17 -7.28
C LEU A 87 -1.34 1.10 -6.11
N ASP A 88 -0.49 2.10 -5.91
CA ASP A 88 -0.61 3.07 -4.83
C ASP A 88 -1.20 4.41 -5.31
N CYS A 89 -1.91 5.11 -4.41
CA CYS A 89 -2.45 6.46 -4.65
C CYS A 89 -3.42 6.57 -5.85
N LEU A 90 -4.32 5.59 -6.02
CA LEU A 90 -5.39 5.66 -7.03
C LEU A 90 -6.51 6.60 -6.60
N ALA A 91 -6.57 7.79 -7.20
CA ALA A 91 -7.59 8.79 -6.91
C ALA A 91 -8.18 9.38 -8.19
N VAL A 92 -9.48 9.68 -8.13
CA VAL A 92 -10.21 10.41 -9.17
C VAL A 92 -10.81 11.65 -8.51
N HIS A 93 -10.81 12.78 -9.22
CA HIS A 93 -11.45 13.98 -8.71
C HIS A 93 -12.96 13.74 -8.51
N PRO A 94 -13.58 14.18 -7.40
CA PRO A 94 -14.98 13.86 -7.07
C PRO A 94 -16.00 14.13 -8.18
N GLU A 95 -15.83 15.22 -8.94
CA GLU A 95 -16.72 15.58 -10.06
C GLU A 95 -16.67 14.59 -11.23
N PHE A 96 -15.61 13.78 -11.31
CA PHE A 96 -15.37 12.80 -12.37
C PHE A 96 -15.53 11.36 -11.87
N GLU A 97 -15.93 11.15 -10.61
CA GLU A 97 -16.22 9.81 -10.11
C GLU A 97 -17.40 9.14 -10.83
N LYS A 98 -17.50 7.81 -10.72
CA LYS A 98 -18.56 6.98 -11.32
C LYS A 98 -18.66 7.03 -12.85
N ARG A 99 -17.66 7.60 -13.54
CA ARG A 99 -17.53 7.64 -15.01
C ARG A 99 -16.54 6.61 -15.57
N GLY A 100 -16.08 5.67 -14.74
CA GLY A 100 -15.14 4.62 -15.15
C GLY A 100 -13.65 5.00 -15.06
N HIS A 101 -13.29 6.25 -14.78
CA HIS A 101 -11.87 6.66 -14.68
C HIS A 101 -11.08 5.87 -13.64
N GLY A 102 -11.67 5.57 -12.49
CA GLY A 102 -11.00 4.74 -11.47
C GLY A 102 -10.69 3.33 -11.98
N ARG A 103 -11.61 2.73 -12.75
CA ARG A 103 -11.38 1.42 -13.37
C ARG A 103 -10.29 1.52 -14.44
N ALA A 104 -10.29 2.58 -15.25
CA ALA A 104 -9.25 2.78 -16.26
C ALA A 104 -7.84 2.88 -15.65
N LEU A 105 -7.70 3.56 -14.50
CA LEU A 105 -6.43 3.61 -13.77
C LEU A 105 -5.99 2.22 -13.28
N VAL A 106 -6.90 1.44 -12.72
CA VAL A 106 -6.60 0.07 -12.28
C VAL A 106 -6.19 -0.80 -13.47
N VAL A 107 -7.00 -0.81 -14.54
CA VAL A 107 -6.76 -1.61 -15.73
C VAL A 107 -5.39 -1.32 -16.34
N TRP A 108 -4.99 -0.05 -16.44
CA TRP A 108 -3.66 0.31 -16.91
C TRP A 108 -2.54 -0.36 -16.09
N GLY A 109 -2.66 -0.36 -14.76
CA GLY A 109 -1.68 -1.01 -13.88
C GLY A 109 -1.69 -2.52 -13.99
N LEU A 110 -2.86 -3.13 -14.17
CA LEU A 110 -3.01 -4.57 -14.40
C LEU A 110 -2.42 -5.00 -15.73
N ASP A 111 -2.56 -4.17 -16.77
CA ASP A 111 -1.98 -4.44 -18.09
C ASP A 111 -0.44 -4.43 -18.01
N ARG A 112 0.17 -3.51 -17.25
CA ARG A 112 1.62 -3.51 -16.98
C ARG A 112 2.09 -4.77 -16.24
N ALA A 113 1.36 -5.16 -15.20
CA ALA A 113 1.67 -6.38 -14.47
C ALA A 113 1.60 -7.62 -15.38
N ARG A 114 0.58 -7.68 -16.26
CA ARG A 114 0.42 -8.76 -17.25
C ARG A 114 1.54 -8.78 -18.29
N GLU A 115 1.94 -7.62 -18.82
CA GLU A 115 3.06 -7.49 -19.77
C GLU A 115 4.37 -8.05 -19.19
N GLU A 116 4.59 -7.85 -17.89
CA GLU A 116 5.79 -8.32 -17.19
C GLU A 116 5.65 -9.73 -16.58
N GLY A 117 4.46 -10.34 -16.67
CA GLY A 117 4.19 -11.68 -16.13
C GLY A 117 4.30 -11.78 -14.61
N ILE A 118 4.08 -10.68 -13.88
CA ILE A 118 4.14 -10.61 -12.42
C ILE A 118 2.80 -10.16 -11.83
N PRO A 119 2.46 -10.52 -10.58
CA PRO A 119 1.19 -10.11 -10.00
C PRO A 119 1.11 -8.60 -9.73
N ALA A 120 -0.10 -8.07 -9.67
CA ALA A 120 -0.39 -6.74 -9.14
C ALA A 120 -1.04 -6.82 -7.76
N VAL A 121 -0.76 -5.82 -6.91
CA VAL A 121 -1.34 -5.69 -5.56
C VAL A 121 -1.96 -4.31 -5.36
N VAL A 122 -3.02 -4.25 -4.56
CA VAL A 122 -3.57 -3.01 -4.01
C VAL A 122 -3.89 -3.17 -2.54
N MET A 123 -3.66 -2.11 -1.75
CA MET A 123 -4.26 -1.98 -0.42
C MET A 123 -5.53 -1.14 -0.52
N ALA A 124 -6.69 -1.79 -0.39
CA ALA A 124 -7.99 -1.15 -0.52
C ALA A 124 -8.37 -0.34 0.72
N ALA A 125 -8.92 0.85 0.48
CA ALA A 125 -9.66 1.58 1.50
C ALA A 125 -10.94 0.83 1.88
N ALA A 126 -11.52 1.18 3.03
CA ALA A 126 -12.76 0.57 3.52
C ALA A 126 -13.88 0.62 2.46
N ASP A 127 -14.59 -0.49 2.31
CA ASP A 127 -15.74 -0.64 1.41
C ASP A 127 -15.38 -0.51 -0.09
N LYS A 128 -14.10 -0.71 -0.46
CA LYS A 128 -13.61 -0.67 -1.86
C LYS A 128 -13.11 -2.02 -2.39
N GLU A 129 -13.16 -3.07 -1.58
CA GLU A 129 -12.72 -4.43 -1.93
C GLU A 129 -13.45 -4.91 -3.18
N ARG A 130 -14.79 -4.81 -3.18
CA ARG A 130 -15.63 -5.21 -4.32
C ARG A 130 -15.36 -4.41 -5.60
N PHE A 131 -14.86 -3.18 -5.49
CA PHE A 131 -14.45 -2.42 -6.66
C PHE A 131 -13.20 -3.04 -7.30
N TYR A 132 -12.17 -3.35 -6.50
CA TYR A 132 -10.92 -3.95 -6.99
C TYR A 132 -11.11 -5.40 -7.46
N GLN A 133 -11.93 -6.19 -6.76
CA GLN A 133 -12.30 -7.55 -7.20
C GLN A 133 -12.94 -7.55 -8.59
N ARG A 134 -13.84 -6.60 -8.87
CA ARG A 134 -14.44 -6.43 -10.22
C ARG A 134 -13.45 -5.96 -11.27
N CYS A 135 -12.30 -5.42 -10.88
CA CYS A 135 -11.22 -5.08 -11.79
C CYS A 135 -10.28 -6.27 -12.07
N GLY A 136 -10.33 -7.34 -11.26
CA GLY A 136 -9.50 -8.55 -11.41
C GLY A 136 -8.55 -8.85 -10.25
N LEU A 137 -8.59 -8.08 -9.16
CA LEU A 137 -7.81 -8.36 -7.94
C LEU A 137 -8.66 -9.17 -6.96
N THR A 138 -8.74 -10.48 -7.18
CA THR A 138 -9.67 -11.37 -6.47
C THR A 138 -9.05 -12.12 -5.30
N GLU A 139 -7.72 -12.22 -5.24
CA GLU A 139 -7.02 -12.93 -4.19
C GLU A 139 -6.82 -12.02 -2.97
N VAL A 140 -7.27 -12.44 -1.78
CA VAL A 140 -7.11 -11.66 -0.55
C VAL A 140 -5.91 -12.18 0.23
N ALA A 141 -4.87 -11.35 0.37
CA ALA A 141 -3.65 -11.71 1.09
C ALA A 141 -3.72 -11.44 2.60
N GLY A 142 -4.64 -10.56 3.03
CA GLY A 142 -4.81 -10.19 4.43
C GLY A 142 -5.28 -8.76 4.60
N TRP A 143 -5.22 -8.27 5.85
CA TRP A 143 -5.69 -6.94 6.24
C TRP A 143 -4.59 -6.18 6.98
N ALA A 144 -4.30 -4.97 6.54
CA ALA A 144 -3.24 -4.14 7.10
C ALA A 144 -3.52 -3.65 8.53
N ASN A 145 -4.76 -3.77 8.99
CA ASN A 145 -5.21 -3.41 10.32
C ASN A 145 -5.43 -4.61 11.25
N ASP A 146 -5.00 -5.80 10.85
CA ASP A 146 -5.13 -7.01 11.65
C ASP A 146 -3.77 -7.72 11.81
N GLY A 147 -3.75 -8.76 12.65
CA GLY A 147 -2.57 -9.57 12.92
C GLY A 147 -1.98 -9.36 14.31
N VAL A 148 -1.16 -10.33 14.66
CA VAL A 148 -0.33 -10.37 15.87
C VAL A 148 1.08 -10.68 15.39
N ASP A 149 2.08 -9.98 15.91
CA ASP A 149 3.47 -10.24 15.52
C ASP A 149 4.10 -11.37 16.35
N ASP A 150 5.34 -11.71 16.03
CA ASP A 150 6.09 -12.80 16.69
C ASP A 150 6.30 -12.56 18.20
N GLN A 151 6.11 -11.32 18.67
CA GLN A 151 6.23 -10.95 20.09
C GLN A 151 4.87 -10.91 20.80
N GLY A 152 3.79 -11.31 20.12
CA GLY A 152 2.43 -11.29 20.67
C GLY A 152 1.80 -9.91 20.72
N ARG A 153 2.41 -8.88 20.10
CA ARG A 153 1.82 -7.54 20.04
C ARG A 153 0.67 -7.55 19.05
N VAL A 154 -0.38 -6.78 19.32
CA VAL A 154 -1.51 -6.63 18.40
C VAL A 154 -1.25 -5.47 17.44
N ASN A 155 -1.66 -5.62 16.19
CA ASN A 155 -1.53 -4.57 15.18
C ASN A 155 -2.12 -3.22 15.70
N PRO A 156 -1.34 -2.13 15.72
CA PRO A 156 -1.78 -0.85 16.28
C PRO A 156 -2.90 -0.18 15.49
N LEU A 157 -3.17 -0.62 14.26
CA LEU A 157 -4.30 -0.15 13.46
C LEU A 157 -5.61 -0.88 13.77
N LYS A 158 -5.56 -1.99 14.53
CA LYS A 158 -6.74 -2.77 14.88
C LYS A 158 -7.73 -1.92 15.65
N GLY A 159 -8.97 -1.86 15.14
CA GLY A 159 -10.03 -1.02 15.69
C GLY A 159 -9.90 0.49 15.42
N ARG A 160 -8.76 0.99 14.93
CA ARG A 160 -8.56 2.41 14.59
C ARG A 160 -8.97 2.74 13.16
N ILE A 161 -8.82 1.79 12.23
CA ILE A 161 -9.24 1.94 10.82
C ILE A 161 -10.08 0.74 10.38
N ARG A 162 -10.99 0.97 9.42
CA ARG A 162 -11.86 -0.08 8.84
C ARG A 162 -11.29 -0.74 7.58
N GLY A 163 -10.42 -0.04 6.86
CA GLY A 163 -9.86 -0.51 5.59
C GLY A 163 -8.52 -1.22 5.75
N GLY A 164 -7.85 -1.46 4.62
CA GLY A 164 -6.53 -2.08 4.58
C GLY A 164 -6.52 -3.49 3.99
N CYS A 165 -7.60 -3.93 3.33
CA CYS A 165 -7.60 -5.22 2.64
C CYS A 165 -6.53 -5.21 1.53
N ILE A 166 -5.62 -6.17 1.56
CA ILE A 166 -4.54 -6.32 0.57
C ILE A 166 -5.01 -7.36 -0.45
N LEU A 167 -5.22 -6.93 -1.69
CA LEU A 167 -5.71 -7.78 -2.77
C LEU A 167 -4.68 -7.93 -3.88
N TYR A 168 -4.57 -9.14 -4.42
CA TYR A 168 -3.70 -9.52 -5.52
C TYR A 168 -4.50 -9.96 -6.75
N THR A 169 -3.89 -9.83 -7.92
CA THR A 169 -4.30 -10.58 -9.10
C THR A 169 -3.96 -12.06 -8.91
N PRO A 170 -4.85 -13.00 -9.31
CA PRO A 170 -4.51 -14.41 -9.29
C PRO A 170 -3.31 -14.70 -10.19
N VAL A 171 -2.42 -15.59 -9.76
CA VAL A 171 -1.29 -16.08 -10.54
C VAL A 171 -1.64 -17.47 -11.07
N SER A 172 -1.38 -17.73 -12.36
CA SER A 172 -1.76 -19.00 -13.01
C SER A 172 -1.06 -20.24 -12.45
N GLU A 173 0.05 -20.10 -11.74
CA GLU A 173 0.78 -21.22 -11.13
C GLU A 173 -0.01 -21.86 -9.97
N ASP A 174 -0.76 -21.07 -9.19
CA ASP A 174 -1.58 -21.59 -8.09
C ASP A 174 -2.79 -22.38 -8.64
N ASP A 175 -3.37 -21.92 -9.75
CA ASP A 175 -4.43 -22.62 -10.48
C ASP A 175 -3.98 -23.99 -11.01
N GLU A 176 -2.74 -24.13 -11.46
CA GLU A 176 -2.20 -25.41 -11.93
C GLU A 176 -1.92 -26.35 -10.77
N TRP A 177 -1.34 -25.86 -9.67
CA TRP A 177 -1.07 -26.67 -8.48
C TRP A 177 -2.36 -27.18 -7.83
N GLU A 178 -3.37 -26.31 -7.65
CA GLU A 178 -4.70 -26.68 -7.15
C GLU A 178 -5.42 -27.65 -8.11
N ARG A 179 -5.39 -27.42 -9.44
CA ARG A 179 -5.96 -28.37 -10.42
C ARG A 179 -5.29 -29.74 -10.39
N MET A 180 -3.97 -29.80 -10.19
CA MET A 180 -3.21 -31.05 -10.16
C MET A 180 -3.44 -31.87 -8.89
N HIS A 181 -3.76 -31.22 -7.77
CA HIS A 181 -3.99 -31.88 -6.48
C HIS A 181 -5.48 -32.14 -6.20
N SER A 182 -6.40 -31.33 -6.74
CA SER A 182 -7.85 -31.57 -6.68
C SER A 182 -8.31 -32.78 -7.51
N LYS A 183 -7.53 -33.22 -8.51
CA LYS A 183 -7.84 -34.42 -9.32
C LYS A 183 -7.37 -35.75 -8.69
N ARG A 184 -6.77 -35.73 -7.50
CA ARG A 184 -6.22 -36.93 -6.83
C ARG A 184 -7.05 -37.40 -5.62
N GLU A 185 -8.22 -36.81 -5.39
CA GLU A 185 -9.25 -37.27 -4.45
C GLU A 185 -10.45 -37.81 -5.23
#